data_AF-A0A4Z0Y2U0-F1
#
_entry.id   AF-A0A4Z0Y2U0-F1
#
_cell.length_a   1.000
_cell.length_b   1.000
_cell.length_c   1.000
_cell.angle_alpha   90.00
_cell.angle_beta   90.00
_cell.angle_gamma   90.00
#
_symmetry.space_group_name_H-M   'P 1'
#
loop_
_entity.id
_entity.type
_entity.pdbx_description
1 polymer ?
#
loop_
_entity_poly.entity_id
_entity_poly.type
_entity_poly.pdbx_seq_one_letter_code
_entity_poly.pdbx_strand_id
1 'polypeptide(L)'
;MSGNLDDIYSPNWVPYFNPEGNLHPDVTLSVECGICRTELAITKQPDDDHESFAMLPCGHVFGYQCIIEWFSRKPSCPVCRKNFRYHGCGHLISLRDIQGGSRFNIRRDLPEAMNPGEQLPDLCFNCRASRHTNNHQCQHRWQRPGTFDHQRIEEDLHTLTILYLTISSLAISYLTISYHTDAISYHTLTVSHHPPPYT
;
A
#
# COMPACT_ATOMS: atom_id res chain seq x y z
N MET A 1 11.96 2.30 26.13
CA MET A 1 12.76 1.07 25.93
C MET A 1 12.25 0.44 24.65
N SER A 2 13.10 0.20 23.64
CA SER A 2 12.65 -0.39 22.38
C SER A 2 12.21 -1.84 22.61
N GLY A 3 10.94 -2.15 22.41
CA GLY A 3 10.45 -3.53 22.40
C GLY A 3 10.68 -4.11 21.01
N ASN A 4 11.79 -4.83 20.81
CA ASN A 4 11.96 -5.64 19.62
C ASN A 4 11.16 -6.94 19.79
N LEU A 5 10.34 -7.28 18.82
CA LEU A 5 9.58 -8.52 18.80
C LEU A 5 10.28 -9.53 17.91
N ASP A 6 10.88 -10.53 18.53
CA ASP A 6 11.51 -11.64 17.82
C ASP A 6 10.49 -12.59 17.14
N ASP A 7 9.19 -12.40 17.43
CA ASP A 7 8.07 -13.18 16.91
C ASP A 7 6.95 -12.27 16.35
N ILE A 8 6.51 -12.58 15.12
CA ILE A 8 5.46 -11.92 14.34
C ILE A 8 4.03 -12.33 14.76
N TYR A 9 3.87 -12.84 15.98
CA TYR A 9 2.60 -13.29 16.54
C TYR A 9 1.88 -12.16 17.28
N SER A 10 0.73 -11.71 16.75
CA SER A 10 -0.04 -10.57 17.26
C SER A 10 -0.39 -10.64 18.76
N PRO A 11 -0.77 -11.80 19.34
CA PRO A 11 -0.96 -11.89 20.78
C PRO A 11 0.28 -11.52 21.62
N ASN A 12 1.49 -11.71 21.09
CA ASN A 12 2.71 -11.23 21.76
C ASN A 12 2.85 -9.71 21.72
N TRP A 13 2.08 -9.02 20.89
CA TRP A 13 2.11 -7.57 20.76
C TRP A 13 1.24 -6.90 21.82
N VAL A 14 0.20 -7.59 22.31
CA VAL A 14 -0.78 -7.06 23.28
C VAL A 14 -0.15 -6.36 24.49
N PRO A 15 0.94 -6.87 25.12
CA PRO A 15 1.59 -6.20 26.24
C PRO A 15 2.17 -4.81 25.91
N TYR A 16 2.39 -4.49 24.64
CA TYR A 16 2.93 -3.21 24.17
C TYR A 16 1.83 -2.18 23.87
N PHE A 17 0.56 -2.56 23.99
CA PHE A 17 -0.58 -1.67 23.84
C PHE A 17 -1.29 -1.45 25.17
N ASN A 18 -1.76 -0.22 25.39
CA ASN A 18 -2.52 0.12 26.57
C ASN A 18 -3.94 -0.48 26.53
N PRO A 19 -4.73 -0.43 27.63
CA PRO A 19 -6.08 -0.96 27.65
C PRO A 19 -7.02 -0.36 26.59
N GLU A 20 -6.78 0.87 26.15
CA GLU A 20 -7.52 1.54 25.06
C GLU A 20 -7.09 1.05 23.66
N GLY A 21 -6.01 0.30 23.55
CA GLY A 21 -5.48 -0.30 22.32
C GLY A 21 -4.46 0.56 21.57
N ASN A 22 -3.95 1.63 22.17
CA ASN A 22 -2.89 2.46 21.59
C ASN A 22 -1.52 1.93 22.03
N LEU A 23 -0.49 2.07 21.18
CA LEU A 23 0.87 1.70 21.54
C LEU A 23 1.35 2.52 22.74
N HIS A 24 2.04 1.89 23.69
CA HIS A 24 2.68 2.60 24.78
C HIS A 24 3.69 3.65 24.26
N PRO A 25 3.70 4.89 24.79
CA PRO A 25 4.46 6.00 24.22
C PRO A 25 5.99 5.83 24.33
N ASP A 26 6.45 4.96 25.20
CA ASP A 26 7.86 4.64 25.45
C ASP A 26 8.35 3.39 24.69
N VAL A 27 7.47 2.80 23.88
CA VAL A 27 7.72 1.62 23.05
C VAL A 27 7.77 2.03 21.58
N THR A 28 8.75 1.49 20.87
CA THR A 28 8.76 1.44 19.41
C THR A 28 8.63 0.00 19.00
N LEU A 29 7.59 -0.32 18.22
CA LEU A 29 7.30 -1.66 17.75
C LEU A 29 7.87 -1.83 16.34
N SER A 30 8.84 -2.73 16.19
CA SER A 30 9.33 -3.16 14.88
C SER A 30 8.96 -4.62 14.67
N VAL A 31 8.35 -4.92 13.52
CA VAL A 31 7.92 -6.26 13.14
C VAL A 31 8.33 -6.47 11.69
N GLU A 32 8.98 -7.59 11.41
CA GLU A 32 9.34 -7.99 10.05
C GLU A 32 8.30 -8.95 9.45
N CYS A 33 8.21 -8.96 8.13
CA CYS A 33 7.41 -9.96 7.43
C CYS A 33 8.05 -11.35 7.57
N GLY A 34 7.31 -12.34 8.09
CA GLY A 34 7.78 -13.72 8.20
C GLY A 34 8.05 -14.46 6.88
N ILE A 35 7.86 -13.81 5.72
CA ILE A 35 8.12 -14.36 4.39
C ILE A 35 9.34 -13.69 3.75
N CYS A 36 9.31 -12.36 3.59
CA CYS A 36 10.35 -11.60 2.89
C CYS A 36 11.33 -10.85 3.81
N ARG A 37 11.02 -10.77 5.12
CA ARG A 37 11.78 -10.05 6.15
C ARG A 37 11.82 -8.52 6.01
N THR A 38 10.99 -7.93 5.15
CA THR A 38 10.80 -6.47 5.11
C THR A 38 10.04 -5.99 6.35
N GLU A 39 10.37 -4.80 6.85
CA GLU A 39 9.66 -4.17 7.97
C GLU A 39 8.19 -3.87 7.61
N LEU A 40 7.28 -4.11 8.56
CA LEU A 40 5.84 -3.88 8.43
C LEU A 40 5.44 -2.53 9.00
N ALA A 41 4.48 -1.87 8.35
CA ALA A 41 3.92 -0.60 8.78
C ALA A 41 2.94 -0.78 9.96
N ILE A 42 3.37 -1.24 11.14
CA ILE A 42 2.45 -1.42 12.29
C ILE A 42 2.16 -0.08 12.97
N THR A 43 3.21 0.66 13.36
CA THR A 43 3.07 1.94 14.08
C THR A 43 3.84 3.08 13.42
N LYS A 44 4.50 2.82 12.29
CA LYS A 44 5.17 3.79 11.43
C LYS A 44 4.22 4.31 10.36
N GLN A 45 4.33 5.59 9.99
CA GLN A 45 3.40 6.17 9.03
C GLN A 45 3.53 5.50 7.65
N PRO A 46 2.46 5.41 6.85
CA PRO A 46 2.46 4.72 5.55
C PRO A 46 3.38 5.34 4.48
N ASP A 47 3.88 6.55 4.73
CA ASP A 47 4.79 7.33 3.90
C ASP A 47 6.28 7.03 4.17
N ASP A 48 6.58 6.16 5.14
CA ASP A 48 7.87 5.46 5.23
C ASP A 48 7.85 4.21 4.31
N ASP A 49 9.01 3.69 3.88
CA ASP A 49 9.20 2.55 2.93
C ASP A 49 8.68 1.17 3.44
N HIS A 50 7.55 1.13 4.15
CA HIS A 50 7.01 -0.03 4.85
C HIS A 50 5.84 -0.68 4.10
N GLU A 51 5.76 -2.03 4.15
CA GLU A 51 4.63 -2.77 3.59
C GLU A 51 3.45 -2.76 4.57
N SER A 52 2.22 -2.61 4.06
CA SER A 52 1.02 -2.95 4.83
C SER A 52 0.99 -4.45 5.13
N PHE A 53 0.16 -4.86 6.09
CA PHE A 53 0.23 -6.22 6.60
C PHE A 53 -1.15 -6.88 6.71
N ALA A 54 -1.16 -8.20 6.81
CA ALA A 54 -2.33 -9.00 7.12
C ALA A 54 -2.05 -9.90 8.32
N MET A 55 -3.01 -9.95 9.24
CA MET A 55 -3.02 -10.94 10.32
C MET A 55 -3.90 -12.12 9.93
N LEU A 56 -3.33 -13.32 9.94
CA LEU A 56 -4.10 -14.55 9.78
C LEU A 56 -4.90 -14.86 11.05
N PRO A 57 -6.03 -15.57 10.96
CA PRO A 57 -6.80 -15.96 12.15
C PRO A 57 -6.02 -16.81 13.16
N CYS A 58 -4.89 -17.42 12.78
CA CYS A 58 -4.04 -18.08 13.77
C CYS A 58 -3.30 -17.10 14.69
N GLY A 59 -3.19 -15.82 14.33
CA GLY A 59 -2.45 -14.76 15.04
C GLY A 59 -1.12 -14.35 14.38
N HIS A 60 -0.63 -15.08 13.38
CA HIS A 60 0.62 -14.73 12.68
C HIS A 60 0.41 -13.62 11.65
N VAL A 61 1.35 -12.69 11.58
CA VAL A 61 1.30 -11.51 10.73
C VAL A 61 2.34 -11.57 9.61
N PHE A 62 1.99 -11.08 8.44
CA PHE A 62 2.85 -11.03 7.26
C PHE A 62 2.57 -9.75 6.45
N GLY A 63 3.51 -9.35 5.60
CA GLY A 63 3.24 -8.37 4.55
C GLY A 63 2.05 -8.80 3.71
N TYR A 64 1.13 -7.86 3.44
CA TYR A 64 -0.16 -8.15 2.82
C TYR A 64 0.02 -8.82 1.44
N GLN A 65 0.93 -8.30 0.62
CA GLN A 65 1.19 -8.87 -0.70
C GLN A 65 1.86 -10.23 -0.60
N CYS A 66 2.82 -10.36 0.33
CA CYS A 66 3.53 -11.61 0.56
C CYS A 66 2.59 -12.77 0.91
N ILE A 67 1.63 -12.55 1.82
CA ILE A 67 0.70 -13.61 2.22
C ILE A 67 -0.36 -13.91 1.16
N ILE A 68 -0.75 -12.92 0.39
CA ILE A 68 -1.65 -13.08 -0.76
C ILE A 68 -1.00 -13.96 -1.83
N GLU A 69 0.26 -13.70 -2.19
CA GLU A 69 1.00 -14.53 -3.13
C GLU A 69 1.17 -15.96 -2.58
N TRP A 70 1.51 -16.09 -1.29
CA TRP A 70 1.61 -17.39 -0.65
C TRP A 70 0.30 -18.20 -0.75
N PHE A 71 -0.84 -17.56 -0.48
CA PHE A 71 -2.16 -18.18 -0.55
C PHE A 71 -2.57 -18.62 -1.96
N SER A 72 -2.03 -17.99 -3.01
CA SER A 72 -2.23 -18.43 -4.39
C SER A 72 -1.66 -19.83 -4.65
N ARG A 73 -0.61 -20.22 -3.91
CA ARG A 73 0.07 -21.51 -4.01
C ARG A 73 -0.42 -22.48 -2.95
N LYS A 74 -0.50 -22.03 -1.69
CA LYS A 74 -0.83 -22.86 -0.54
C LYS A 74 -1.69 -22.08 0.48
N PRO A 75 -2.93 -22.50 0.74
CA PRO A 75 -3.83 -21.80 1.67
C PRO A 75 -3.52 -22.13 3.14
N SER A 76 -2.26 -22.01 3.56
CA SER A 76 -1.83 -22.35 4.92
C SER A 76 -0.87 -21.33 5.50
N CYS A 77 -0.89 -21.11 6.81
CA CYS A 77 0.08 -20.27 7.51
C CYS A 77 1.53 -20.71 7.19
N PRO A 78 2.44 -19.80 6.77
CA PRO A 78 3.86 -20.09 6.61
C PRO A 78 4.53 -20.61 7.90
N VAL A 79 4.10 -20.08 9.06
CA VAL A 79 4.68 -20.39 10.38
C VAL A 79 4.06 -21.65 10.98
N CYS A 80 2.77 -21.62 11.34
CA CYS A 80 2.12 -22.72 12.07
C CYS A 80 1.43 -23.76 11.20
N ARG A 81 1.45 -23.61 9.87
CA ARG A 81 0.87 -24.55 8.89
C ARG A 81 -0.67 -24.75 8.95
N LYS A 82 -1.40 -24.03 9.80
CA LYS A 82 -2.87 -24.05 9.84
C LYS A 82 -3.45 -23.70 8.45
N ASN A 83 -4.43 -24.48 7.99
CA ASN A 83 -5.11 -24.28 6.71
C ASN A 83 -6.23 -23.24 6.86
N PHE A 84 -6.38 -22.36 5.88
CA PHE A 84 -7.38 -21.29 5.88
C PHE A 84 -8.43 -21.41 4.78
N ARG A 85 -8.73 -22.64 4.38
CA ARG A 85 -9.88 -22.97 3.55
C ARG A 85 -11.03 -23.49 4.41
N TYR A 86 -12.20 -22.85 4.31
CA TYR A 86 -13.46 -23.33 4.89
C TYR A 86 -13.76 -24.73 4.35
N HIS A 87 -13.92 -25.72 5.24
CA HIS A 87 -14.02 -27.13 4.85
C HIS A 87 -15.30 -27.47 4.08
N GLY A 88 -16.45 -26.93 4.49
CA GLY A 88 -17.75 -27.20 3.87
C GLY A 88 -17.93 -26.52 2.52
N CYS A 89 -17.62 -25.23 2.41
CA CYS A 89 -17.80 -24.50 1.16
C CYS A 89 -16.55 -24.43 0.27
N GLY A 90 -15.39 -24.90 0.73
CA GLY A 90 -14.13 -24.88 -0.02
C GLY A 90 -13.53 -23.48 -0.21
N HIS A 91 -14.10 -22.47 0.44
CA HIS A 91 -13.70 -21.09 0.27
C HIS A 91 -12.39 -20.77 1.01
N LEU A 92 -11.49 -19.99 0.43
CA LEU A 92 -10.39 -19.35 1.15
C LEU A 92 -10.92 -18.20 2.03
N ILE A 93 -10.30 -17.97 3.19
CA ILE A 93 -10.58 -16.75 3.97
C ILE A 93 -10.25 -15.49 3.16
N SER A 94 -10.99 -14.42 3.43
CA SER A 94 -10.64 -13.09 2.95
C SER A 94 -9.60 -12.50 3.91
N LEU A 95 -8.46 -12.08 3.39
CA LEU A 95 -7.43 -11.39 4.15
C LEU A 95 -7.72 -9.90 4.16
N ARG A 96 -7.58 -9.29 5.34
CA ARG A 96 -7.72 -7.84 5.50
C ARG A 96 -6.37 -7.19 5.26
N ASP A 97 -6.34 -6.19 4.38
CA ASP A 97 -5.22 -5.26 4.28
C ASP A 97 -5.27 -4.29 5.46
N ILE A 98 -4.26 -4.35 6.33
CA ILE A 98 -4.16 -3.55 7.55
C ILE A 98 -3.05 -2.53 7.35
N GLN A 99 -3.47 -1.27 7.30
CA GLN A 99 -2.59 -0.10 7.29
C GLN A 99 -2.33 0.28 8.75
N GLY A 100 -1.07 0.33 9.17
CA GLY A 100 -0.75 0.86 10.49
C GLY A 100 -0.48 2.36 10.46
N GLY A 101 0.44 2.82 11.30
CA GLY A 101 0.75 4.23 11.49
C GLY A 101 0.47 4.75 12.88
N SER A 102 0.63 6.07 13.04
CA SER A 102 0.45 6.76 14.33
C SER A 102 -0.96 6.63 14.92
N ARG A 103 -1.96 6.32 14.08
CA ARG A 103 -3.35 6.11 14.47
C ARG A 103 -3.73 4.63 14.60
N PHE A 104 -2.76 3.71 14.46
CA PHE A 104 -3.02 2.29 14.61
C PHE A 104 -3.44 1.99 16.04
N ASN A 105 -4.57 1.29 16.16
CA ASN A 105 -5.13 0.84 17.42
C ASN A 105 -5.40 -0.67 17.32
N ILE A 106 -4.71 -1.45 18.17
CA ILE A 106 -4.74 -2.92 18.09
C ILE A 106 -6.15 -3.49 18.22
N ARG A 107 -7.05 -2.83 18.98
CA ARG A 107 -8.43 -3.30 19.20
C ARG A 107 -9.37 -3.02 18.04
N ARG A 108 -9.14 -1.93 17.32
CA ARG A 108 -9.99 -1.49 16.20
C ARG A 108 -9.52 -2.07 14.87
N ASP A 109 -8.21 -2.14 14.70
CA ASP A 109 -7.59 -2.37 13.40
C ASP A 109 -7.23 -3.84 13.18
N LEU A 110 -6.81 -4.58 14.23
CA LEU A 110 -6.59 -6.03 14.13
C LEU A 110 -7.89 -6.84 14.28
N PRO A 111 -8.06 -7.92 13.51
CA PRO A 111 -9.10 -8.90 13.78
C PRO A 111 -8.79 -9.68 15.07
N GLU A 112 -9.78 -10.39 15.62
CA GLU A 112 -9.54 -11.33 16.70
C GLU A 112 -8.82 -12.57 16.18
N ALA A 113 -7.81 -13.03 16.92
CA ALA A 113 -7.17 -14.31 16.66
C ALA A 113 -8.02 -15.46 17.22
N MET A 114 -8.06 -16.56 16.49
CA MET A 114 -8.63 -17.82 16.94
C MET A 114 -7.78 -18.40 18.07
N ASN A 115 -8.43 -19.18 18.93
CA ASN A 115 -7.71 -19.89 19.99
C ASN A 115 -6.78 -20.98 19.41
N PRO A 116 -5.70 -21.34 20.13
CA PRO A 116 -4.89 -22.49 19.78
C PRO A 116 -5.76 -23.75 19.64
N GLY A 117 -5.57 -24.51 18.57
CA GLY A 117 -6.36 -25.71 18.27
C GLY A 117 -7.75 -25.48 17.66
N GLU A 118 -8.27 -24.24 17.68
CA GLU A 118 -9.56 -23.93 17.07
C GLU A 118 -9.51 -24.07 15.53
N GLN A 119 -10.57 -24.63 14.94
CA GLN A 119 -10.69 -24.85 13.49
C GLN A 119 -11.61 -23.79 12.87
N LEU A 120 -11.36 -23.46 11.60
CA LEU A 120 -12.29 -22.60 10.88
C LEU A 120 -13.66 -23.28 10.82
N PRO A 121 -14.76 -22.50 10.88
CA PRO A 121 -16.07 -23.05 10.62
C PRO A 121 -16.15 -23.73 9.24
N ASP A 122 -17.13 -24.61 9.04
CA ASP A 122 -17.30 -25.27 7.74
C ASP A 122 -17.69 -24.29 6.62
N LEU A 123 -18.49 -23.28 6.94
CA LEU A 123 -19.01 -22.31 5.97
C LEU A 123 -18.53 -20.90 6.27
N CYS A 124 -18.12 -20.19 5.21
CA CYS A 124 -17.82 -18.76 5.25
C CYS A 124 -19.09 -17.94 5.57
N PHE A 125 -18.91 -16.68 5.98
CA PHE A 125 -20.03 -15.78 6.35
C PHE A 125 -21.12 -15.74 5.28
N ASN A 126 -20.73 -15.56 4.00
CA ASN A 126 -21.67 -15.48 2.88
C ASN A 126 -22.39 -16.80 2.62
N CYS A 127 -21.69 -17.95 2.60
CA CYS A 127 -22.31 -19.27 2.40
C CYS A 127 -23.24 -19.66 3.56
N ARG A 128 -22.88 -19.27 4.79
CA ARG A 128 -23.72 -19.49 5.97
C ARG A 128 -25.00 -18.67 5.89
N ALA A 129 -24.89 -17.38 5.55
CA ALA A 129 -26.05 -16.48 5.44
C ALA A 129 -27.02 -16.93 4.34
N SER A 130 -26.49 -17.45 3.22
CA SER A 130 -27.26 -17.92 2.08
C SER A 130 -27.73 -19.38 2.17
N ARG A 131 -27.37 -20.10 3.25
CA ARG A 131 -27.66 -21.54 3.45
C ARG A 131 -27.19 -22.46 2.31
N HIS A 132 -26.17 -22.04 1.55
CA HIS A 132 -25.57 -22.89 0.52
C HIS A 132 -24.55 -23.84 1.16
N THR A 133 -24.78 -25.15 0.98
CA THR A 133 -23.89 -26.20 1.49
C THR A 133 -22.82 -26.64 0.47
N ASN A 134 -22.88 -26.15 -0.78
CA ASN A 134 -21.99 -26.58 -1.85
C ASN A 134 -21.40 -25.44 -2.68
N ASN A 135 -20.13 -25.61 -3.06
CA ASN A 135 -19.30 -24.67 -3.81
C ASN A 135 -19.92 -24.21 -5.16
N HIS A 136 -20.76 -25.04 -5.78
CA HIS A 136 -21.32 -24.79 -7.11
C HIS A 136 -22.45 -23.73 -7.18
N GLN A 137 -23.00 -23.29 -6.05
CA GLN A 137 -24.08 -22.27 -6.03
C GLN A 137 -23.60 -20.87 -5.60
N CYS A 138 -22.33 -20.74 -5.22
CA CYS A 138 -21.76 -19.43 -4.88
C CYS A 138 -21.38 -18.68 -6.17
N GLN A 139 -22.16 -17.68 -6.57
CA GLN A 139 -21.86 -16.81 -7.72
C GLN A 139 -20.78 -15.76 -7.45
N HIS A 140 -20.23 -15.70 -6.22
CA HIS A 140 -19.10 -14.81 -5.93
C HIS A 140 -17.85 -15.42 -6.53
N ARG A 141 -17.59 -15.03 -7.79
CA ARG A 141 -16.33 -15.22 -8.48
C ARG A 141 -15.21 -14.86 -7.50
N TRP A 142 -14.38 -15.85 -7.16
CA TRP A 142 -13.06 -15.63 -6.61
C TRP A 142 -12.40 -14.56 -7.47
N GLN A 143 -12.33 -13.33 -6.96
CA GLN A 143 -11.37 -12.38 -7.48
C GLN A 143 -10.04 -13.05 -7.20
N ARG A 144 -9.40 -13.53 -8.27
CA ARG A 144 -7.98 -13.86 -8.23
C ARG A 144 -7.32 -12.69 -7.50
N PRO A 145 -6.51 -12.93 -6.46
CA PRO A 145 -5.75 -11.84 -5.90
C PRO A 145 -5.03 -11.18 -7.05
N GLY A 146 -5.32 -9.90 -7.27
CA GLY A 146 -4.82 -9.16 -8.41
C GLY A 146 -3.32 -9.35 -8.45
N THR A 147 -2.82 -9.87 -9.57
CA THR A 147 -1.41 -9.73 -9.89
C THR A 147 -1.10 -8.25 -9.75
N PHE A 148 -0.21 -7.91 -8.81
CA PHE A 148 0.32 -6.56 -8.71
C PHE A 148 1.04 -6.30 -10.02
N ASP A 149 0.41 -5.49 -10.85
CA ASP A 149 0.97 -5.03 -12.10
C ASP A 149 1.99 -3.95 -11.77
N HIS A 150 3.27 -4.33 -11.81
CA HIS A 150 4.40 -3.40 -11.65
C HIS A 150 4.36 -2.24 -12.67
N GLN A 151 3.53 -2.31 -13.72
CA GLN A 151 3.44 -1.26 -14.73
C GLN A 151 2.79 0.05 -14.23
N ARG A 152 2.00 0.03 -13.15
CA ARG A 152 1.30 1.25 -12.72
C ARG A 152 2.22 2.31 -12.07
N ILE A 153 3.38 1.91 -11.54
CA ILE A 153 4.33 2.87 -10.94
C ILE A 153 5.26 3.48 -12.01
N GLU A 154 5.52 2.77 -13.12
CA GLU A 154 6.30 3.32 -14.23
C GLU A 154 5.51 4.35 -15.05
N GLU A 155 4.20 4.20 -15.17
CA GLU A 155 3.33 5.14 -15.90
C GLU A 155 3.31 6.54 -15.26
N ASP A 156 3.38 6.64 -13.92
CA ASP A 156 3.39 7.91 -13.19
C ASP A 156 4.72 8.67 -13.34
N LEU A 157 5.87 7.97 -13.35
CA LEU A 157 7.17 8.62 -13.60
C LEU A 157 7.32 9.10 -15.05
N HIS A 158 6.79 8.33 -16.01
CA HIS A 158 6.87 8.68 -17.42
C HIS A 158 5.99 9.89 -17.76
N THR A 159 4.77 9.95 -17.20
CA THR A 159 3.87 11.10 -17.37
C THR A 159 4.43 12.38 -16.72
N LEU A 160 5.03 12.28 -15.53
CA LEU A 160 5.71 13.42 -14.88
C LEU A 160 6.91 13.92 -15.68
N THR A 161 7.69 12.99 -16.27
CA THR A 161 8.85 13.34 -17.12
C THR A 161 8.41 14.06 -18.41
N ILE A 162 7.33 13.59 -19.06
CA ILE A 162 6.75 14.23 -20.25
C ILE A 162 6.22 15.63 -19.92
N LEU A 163 5.52 15.78 -18.79
CA LEU A 163 5.01 17.09 -18.34
C LEU A 163 6.16 18.07 -18.08
N TYR A 164 7.25 17.64 -17.44
CA TYR A 164 8.42 18.48 -17.18
C TYR A 164 9.10 18.95 -18.48
N LEU A 165 9.35 18.03 -19.43
CA LEU A 165 9.99 18.36 -20.71
C LEU A 165 9.13 19.31 -21.57
N THR A 166 7.81 19.13 -21.59
CA THR A 166 6.90 20.04 -22.33
C THR A 166 6.87 21.44 -21.72
N ILE A 167 6.79 21.55 -20.39
CA ILE A 167 6.83 22.85 -19.69
C ILE A 167 8.17 23.57 -19.95
N SER A 168 9.30 22.86 -19.87
CA SER A 168 10.62 23.46 -20.14
C SER A 168 10.75 23.99 -21.58
N SER A 169 10.20 23.27 -22.57
CA SER A 169 10.24 23.68 -23.98
C SER A 169 9.42 24.95 -24.23
N LEU A 170 8.22 25.04 -23.64
CA LEU A 170 7.38 26.23 -23.71
C LEU A 170 8.04 27.45 -23.05
N ALA A 171 8.72 27.24 -21.92
CA ALA A 171 9.47 28.29 -21.24
C ALA A 171 10.64 28.83 -22.09
N ILE A 172 11.38 27.94 -22.76
CA ILE A 172 12.45 28.33 -23.69
C ILE A 172 11.88 29.11 -24.88
N SER A 173 10.78 28.65 -25.49
CA SER A 173 10.12 29.36 -26.59
C SER A 173 9.66 30.76 -26.16
N TYR A 174 9.03 30.90 -25.00
CA TYR A 174 8.61 32.19 -24.46
C TYR A 174 9.81 33.14 -24.28
N LEU A 175 10.89 32.67 -23.66
CA LEU A 175 12.10 33.47 -23.49
C LEU A 175 12.70 33.89 -24.83
N THR A 176 12.79 32.99 -25.81
CA THR A 176 13.31 33.36 -27.14
C THR A 176 12.45 34.41 -27.85
N ILE A 177 11.12 34.34 -27.70
CA ILE A 177 10.20 35.33 -28.26
C ILE A 177 10.40 36.67 -27.54
N SER A 178 10.48 36.68 -26.20
CA SER A 178 10.76 37.89 -25.42
C SER A 178 12.09 38.53 -25.81
N TYR A 179 13.15 37.74 -25.93
CA TYR A 179 14.46 38.24 -26.41
C TYR A 179 14.38 38.80 -27.83
N HIS A 180 13.59 38.19 -28.71
CA HIS A 180 13.43 38.68 -30.07
C HIS A 180 12.59 39.95 -30.14
N THR A 181 11.57 40.10 -29.29
CA THR A 181 10.78 41.35 -29.18
C THR A 181 11.62 42.48 -28.61
N ASP A 182 12.46 42.18 -27.62
CA ASP A 182 13.40 43.14 -27.07
C ASP A 182 14.42 43.54 -28.13
N ALA A 183 15.02 42.60 -28.86
CA ALA A 183 15.93 42.87 -29.98
C ALA A 183 15.28 43.71 -31.10
N ILE A 184 14.01 43.46 -31.46
CA ILE A 184 13.27 44.27 -32.43
C ILE A 184 13.05 45.70 -31.90
N SER A 185 12.73 45.85 -30.61
CA SER A 185 12.55 47.16 -29.98
C SER A 185 13.84 47.99 -29.91
N TYR A 186 15.01 47.35 -29.76
CA TYR A 186 16.30 48.04 -29.86
C TYR A 186 16.63 48.44 -31.30
N HIS A 187 16.24 47.65 -32.30
CA HIS A 187 16.54 47.93 -33.72
C HIS A 187 15.68 49.06 -34.30
N THR A 188 14.45 49.26 -33.82
CA THR A 188 13.57 50.37 -34.21
C THR A 188 14.01 51.72 -33.65
N LEU A 189 14.77 51.74 -32.55
CA LEU A 189 15.34 52.98 -31.97
C LEU A 189 16.56 53.50 -32.76
N THR A 190 17.16 52.71 -33.64
CA THR A 190 18.35 53.12 -34.43
C THR A 190 18.06 53.67 -35.83
N VAL A 191 16.79 53.82 -36.24
CA VAL A 191 16.44 54.40 -37.55
C VAL A 191 15.60 55.66 -37.38
N SER A 192 16.26 56.75 -37.02
CA SER A 192 15.95 58.08 -37.55
C SER A 192 17.02 59.01 -37.01
N HIS A 193 17.74 59.66 -37.91
CA HIS A 193 18.26 61.03 -37.84
C HIS A 193 19.12 61.22 -39.10
N HIS A 194 18.47 61.21 -40.27
CA HIS A 194 19.04 61.92 -41.42
C HIS A 194 18.65 63.40 -41.25
N PRO A 195 19.61 64.33 -41.22
CA PRO A 195 19.31 65.76 -41.17
C PRO A 195 18.60 66.19 -42.46
N PRO A 196 17.62 67.11 -42.39
CA PRO A 196 16.89 67.58 -43.56
C PRO A 196 17.80 68.40 -44.49
N PRO A 197 17.52 68.41 -45.81
CA PRO A 197 18.26 69.21 -46.77
C PRO A 197 17.71 70.64 -46.87
N TYR A 198 18.48 71.48 -47.58
CA TYR A 198 18.15 72.82 -48.10
C TYR A 198 18.44 73.99 -47.13
N THR A 199 18.94 75.14 -47.56
CA THR A 199 19.01 75.83 -48.87
C THR A 199 20.20 76.78 -48.87
#